data_AF-A0A953GNT4-F1
#
_entry.id   AF-A0A953GNT4-F1
#
_cell.length_a   1.000
_cell.length_b   1.000
_cell.length_c   1.000
_cell.angle_alpha   90.00
_cell.angle_beta   90.00
_cell.angle_gamma   90.00
#
_symmetry.space_group_name_H-M   'P 1'
#
loop_
_entity.id
_entity.type
_entity.pdbx_description
1 polymer ?
#
loop_
_entity_poly.entity_id
_entity_poly.type
_entity_poly.pdbx_seq_one_letter_code
_entity_poly.pdbx_strand_id
1 'polypeptide(L)'
;MMKRHRPLSLAVAGLVVIAASTGIALATRPGQPAVAGDPSSLGAPAALTNSVFVPVVRNALWVTTTSSTNARMLAANCFQCHGTDGHAVDGMDGLAGKSAPDIVNDMRDMSAGTIGNNIMRAHARSYTEAEIQLIADYFSKQ
;
A
#
# COMPACT_ATOMS: atom_id res chain seq x y z
N MET A 1 -58.23 -6.24 8.95
CA MET A 1 -58.07 -7.40 9.86
C MET A 1 -56.58 -7.59 10.09
N MET A 2 -56.09 -7.30 11.31
CA MET A 2 -54.96 -7.94 12.05
C MET A 2 -53.58 -8.08 11.36
N LYS A 3 -52.42 -7.80 11.95
CA LYS A 3 -51.99 -7.17 13.21
C LYS A 3 -50.48 -6.93 13.00
N ARG A 4 -50.00 -5.71 13.28
CA ARG A 4 -48.58 -5.39 13.33
C ARG A 4 -47.90 -6.21 14.42
N HIS A 5 -46.81 -6.90 14.10
CA HIS A 5 -45.83 -7.38 15.08
C HIS A 5 -44.43 -6.96 14.62
N ARG A 6 -43.92 -5.90 15.26
CA ARG A 6 -42.51 -5.49 15.22
C ARG A 6 -41.82 -6.24 16.36
N PRO A 7 -40.77 -7.05 16.13
CA PRO A 7 -39.94 -7.50 17.23
C PRO A 7 -38.99 -6.40 17.68
N LEU A 8 -38.80 -6.41 19.00
CA LEU A 8 -38.21 -5.42 19.87
C LEU A 8 -36.67 -5.40 19.80
N SER A 9 -36.13 -4.19 19.96
CA SER A 9 -34.76 -3.79 20.24
C SER A 9 -33.87 -4.77 21.03
N LEU A 10 -32.63 -4.95 20.57
CA LEU A 10 -31.46 -4.84 21.45
C LEU A 10 -30.42 -3.94 20.77
N ALA A 11 -30.42 -2.68 21.17
CA ALA A 11 -29.37 -1.72 20.89
C ALA A 11 -28.17 -2.05 21.78
N VAL A 12 -27.07 -2.52 21.18
CA VAL A 12 -25.77 -2.56 21.85
C VAL A 12 -25.20 -1.15 21.73
N ALA A 13 -25.31 -0.40 22.82
CA ALA A 13 -24.64 0.88 23.02
C ALA A 13 -23.12 0.62 23.13
N GLY A 14 -22.43 0.66 21.99
CA GLY A 14 -20.97 0.72 21.93
C GLY A 14 -20.50 2.14 22.24
N LEU A 15 -19.79 2.27 23.35
CA LEU A 15 -19.16 3.49 23.84
C LEU A 15 -18.28 4.15 22.75
N VAL A 16 -18.73 5.28 22.20
CA VAL A 16 -17.93 6.13 21.33
C VAL A 16 -16.96 6.92 22.21
N VAL A 17 -15.69 6.49 22.24
CA VAL A 17 -14.60 7.28 22.83
C VAL A 17 -14.23 8.36 21.82
N ILE A 18 -14.72 9.58 22.05
CA ILE A 18 -14.33 10.77 21.30
C ILE A 18 -12.97 11.22 21.84
N ALA A 19 -11.88 10.78 21.19
CA ALA A 19 -10.58 11.41 21.37
C ALA A 19 -10.51 12.66 20.48
N ALA A 20 -10.70 13.83 21.09
CA ALA A 20 -10.45 15.12 20.46
C ALA A 20 -8.93 15.30 20.27
N SER A 21 -8.39 14.82 19.15
CA SER A 21 -7.04 15.16 18.72
C SER A 21 -7.09 16.43 17.87
N THR A 22 -7.00 17.57 18.53
CA THR A 22 -6.59 18.83 17.89
C THR A 22 -5.20 18.64 17.28
N GLY A 23 -5.10 18.84 15.96
CA GLY A 23 -3.83 19.13 15.29
C GLY A 23 -3.24 18.02 14.44
N ILE A 24 -3.87 17.69 13.31
CA ILE A 24 -3.12 17.21 12.14
C ILE A 24 -3.15 18.34 11.11
N ALA A 25 -2.14 19.19 11.19
CA ALA A 25 -1.78 20.08 10.09
C ALA A 25 -1.33 19.19 8.92
N LEU A 26 -2.11 19.19 7.84
CA LEU A 26 -1.78 18.53 6.59
C LEU A 26 -0.66 19.31 5.90
N ALA A 27 0.59 19.02 6.27
CA ALA A 27 1.76 19.47 5.53
C ALA A 27 2.04 18.46 4.40
N THR A 28 1.79 18.87 3.16
CA THR A 28 2.22 18.20 1.95
C THR A 28 3.74 18.06 1.92
N ARG A 29 4.25 16.87 1.56
CA ARG A 29 5.69 16.68 1.29
C ARG A 29 5.93 16.59 -0.22
N PRO A 30 6.54 17.60 -0.85
CA PRO A 30 7.11 17.45 -2.17
C PRO A 30 8.47 16.73 -2.06
N GLY A 31 8.65 15.65 -2.82
CA GLY A 31 9.96 15.02 -3.07
C GLY A 31 10.58 14.23 -1.92
N GLN A 32 9.93 13.16 -1.44
CA GLN A 32 10.66 12.22 -0.57
C GLN A 32 11.56 11.30 -1.40
N PRO A 33 12.89 11.37 -1.22
CA PRO A 33 13.80 10.39 -1.78
C PRO A 33 13.87 9.13 -0.90
N ALA A 34 14.43 8.11 -1.55
CA ALA A 34 14.58 6.71 -1.19
C ALA A 34 14.85 6.33 0.28
N VAL A 35 14.17 5.23 0.66
CA VAL A 35 14.54 4.15 1.58
C VAL A 35 14.69 4.40 3.10
N ALA A 36 14.24 3.38 3.83
CA ALA A 36 14.41 3.06 5.26
C ALA A 36 13.77 4.01 6.28
N GLY A 37 12.53 3.72 6.67
CA GLY A 37 12.01 4.11 7.98
C GLY A 37 12.54 3.16 9.05
N ASP A 38 13.59 3.55 9.77
CA ASP A 38 14.10 2.83 10.93
C ASP A 38 13.08 2.85 12.09
N PRO A 39 12.82 1.73 12.77
CA PRO A 39 11.85 1.64 13.87
C PRO A 39 12.28 2.34 15.18
N SER A 40 13.38 3.10 15.16
CA SER A 40 13.93 3.76 16.36
C SER A 40 13.22 5.07 16.74
N SER A 41 12.18 5.49 16.02
CA SER A 41 11.57 6.83 16.17
C SER A 41 10.15 6.87 16.78
N LEU A 42 9.62 5.74 17.25
CA LEU A 42 8.41 5.76 18.10
C LEU A 42 8.83 5.56 19.56
N GLY A 43 8.68 6.63 20.33
CA GLY A 43 9.27 6.84 21.64
C GLY A 43 8.97 5.76 22.66
N ALA A 44 10.01 5.45 23.43
CA ALA A 44 9.91 4.73 24.69
C ALA A 44 9.06 5.55 25.69
N PRO A 45 7.96 5.02 26.25
CA PRO A 45 7.50 5.49 27.54
C PRO A 45 8.49 5.05 28.60
N ALA A 46 8.94 6.02 29.41
CA ALA A 46 9.75 5.80 30.58
C ALA A 46 9.14 4.69 31.48
N ALA A 47 10.04 3.89 32.06
CA ALA A 47 9.79 2.89 33.09
C ALA A 47 8.69 3.33 34.09
N LEU A 48 7.85 2.46 34.64
CA LEU A 48 8.16 1.36 35.56
C LEU A 48 6.87 0.49 35.61
N THR A 49 6.88 -0.82 35.44
CA THR A 49 7.07 -1.81 36.52
C THR A 49 6.73 -3.20 35.94
N ASN A 50 7.38 -4.22 36.48
CA ASN A 50 7.19 -5.67 36.24
C ASN A 50 7.77 -6.31 34.97
N SER A 51 9.09 -6.50 35.03
CA SER A 51 9.76 -7.80 34.98
C SER A 51 8.92 -9.03 34.61
N VAL A 52 8.82 -9.31 33.32
CA VAL A 52 9.07 -10.66 32.77
C VAL A 52 9.92 -10.47 31.51
N PHE A 53 11.20 -10.23 31.71
CA PHE A 53 12.20 -10.17 30.65
C PHE A 53 12.49 -11.61 30.19
N VAL A 54 11.72 -12.12 29.23
CA VAL A 54 12.14 -13.27 28.45
C VAL A 54 13.25 -12.77 27.52
N PRO A 55 14.51 -13.24 27.63
CA PRO A 55 15.53 -12.87 26.65
C PRO A 55 15.23 -13.61 25.35
N VAL A 56 14.31 -13.09 24.54
CA VAL A 56 14.27 -13.41 23.12
C VAL A 56 15.50 -12.72 22.53
N VAL A 57 16.59 -13.46 22.45
CA VAL A 57 17.76 -13.12 21.64
C VAL A 57 17.29 -13.08 20.19
N ARG A 58 16.77 -11.92 19.77
CA ARG A 58 16.43 -11.65 18.36
C ARG A 58 17.74 -11.52 17.60
N ASN A 59 18.26 -12.64 17.09
CA ASN A 59 19.26 -12.59 16.02
C ASN A 59 18.59 -11.92 14.82
N ALA A 60 18.91 -10.66 14.58
CA ALA A 60 18.42 -9.88 13.46
C ALA A 60 19.11 -10.32 12.16
N LEU A 61 18.74 -11.50 11.65
CA LEU A 61 18.99 -11.86 10.26
C LEU A 61 17.89 -11.22 9.42
N TRP A 62 18.08 -9.96 9.04
CA TRP A 62 17.28 -9.37 7.96
C TRP A 62 17.67 -10.10 6.68
N VAL A 63 16.76 -10.94 6.18
CA VAL A 63 16.92 -11.56 4.86
C VAL A 63 16.75 -10.46 3.82
N THR A 64 17.84 -10.03 3.19
CA THR A 64 17.78 -9.14 2.02
C THR A 64 17.18 -9.94 0.87
N THR A 65 15.89 -9.78 0.60
CA THR A 65 15.23 -10.41 -0.54
C THR A 65 15.87 -9.87 -1.82
N THR A 66 16.38 -10.77 -2.67
CA THR A 66 16.99 -10.42 -3.96
C THR A 66 15.98 -9.66 -4.83
N SER A 67 16.46 -8.67 -5.59
CA SER A 67 15.66 -7.74 -6.42
C SER A 67 14.51 -8.39 -7.23
N SER A 68 14.68 -9.62 -7.73
CA SER A 68 13.63 -10.33 -8.50
C SER A 68 12.41 -10.76 -7.66
N THR A 69 12.59 -11.06 -6.37
CA THR A 69 11.47 -11.36 -5.48
C THR A 69 10.64 -10.10 -5.22
N ASN A 70 11.30 -8.93 -5.22
CA ASN A 70 10.64 -7.64 -5.04
C ASN A 70 9.81 -7.28 -6.28
N ALA A 71 10.28 -7.57 -7.50
CA ALA A 71 9.55 -7.26 -8.74
C ALA A 71 8.17 -7.94 -8.81
N ARG A 72 8.12 -9.26 -8.55
CA ARG A 72 6.83 -10.00 -8.54
C ARG A 72 5.89 -9.52 -7.44
N MET A 73 6.43 -9.20 -6.26
CA MET A 73 5.64 -8.66 -5.14
C MET A 73 5.06 -7.28 -5.45
N LEU A 74 5.83 -6.42 -6.11
CA LEU A 74 5.36 -5.10 -6.56
C LEU A 74 4.26 -5.26 -7.63
N ALA A 75 4.49 -6.12 -8.62
CA ALA A 75 3.55 -6.38 -9.72
C ALA A 75 2.23 -7.03 -9.24
N ALA A 76 2.26 -7.79 -8.15
CA ALA A 76 1.06 -8.44 -7.59
C ALA A 76 -0.07 -7.44 -7.25
N ASN A 77 0.29 -6.21 -6.89
CA ASN A 77 -0.70 -5.17 -6.59
C ASN A 77 -1.51 -4.75 -7.83
N CYS A 78 -0.97 -4.93 -9.03
CA CYS A 78 -1.60 -4.52 -10.29
C CYS A 78 -2.72 -5.48 -10.72
N PHE A 79 -2.63 -6.76 -10.33
CA PHE A 79 -3.55 -7.81 -10.79
C PHE A 79 -4.99 -7.62 -10.31
N GLN A 80 -5.16 -6.87 -9.22
CA GLN A 80 -6.48 -6.55 -8.67
C GLN A 80 -7.37 -5.78 -9.65
N CYS A 81 -6.77 -5.08 -10.61
CA CYS A 81 -7.48 -4.32 -11.64
C CYS A 81 -7.11 -4.78 -13.05
N HIS A 82 -5.83 -5.04 -13.33
CA HIS A 82 -5.36 -5.38 -14.68
C HIS A 82 -5.44 -6.87 -15.03
N GLY A 83 -6.18 -7.64 -14.21
CA GLY A 83 -6.37 -9.08 -14.38
C GLY A 83 -5.18 -9.92 -13.94
N THR A 84 -5.40 -11.24 -13.91
CA THR A 84 -4.41 -12.21 -13.44
C THR A 84 -3.15 -12.16 -14.31
N ASP A 85 -1.99 -12.04 -13.67
CA ASP A 85 -0.69 -11.88 -14.31
C ASP A 85 -0.60 -10.70 -15.30
N GLY A 86 -1.54 -9.74 -15.23
CA GLY A 86 -1.61 -8.58 -16.12
C GLY A 86 -2.32 -8.85 -17.45
N HIS A 87 -2.99 -9.99 -17.61
CA HIS A 87 -3.84 -10.25 -18.77
C HIS A 87 -5.16 -9.48 -18.62
N ALA A 88 -5.50 -8.72 -19.66
CA ALA A 88 -6.65 -7.82 -19.67
C ALA A 88 -7.96 -8.51 -19.24
N VAL A 89 -8.78 -7.75 -18.51
CA VAL A 89 -10.16 -8.07 -18.16
C VAL A 89 -11.07 -6.96 -18.67
N ASP A 90 -12.37 -7.22 -18.80
CA ASP A 90 -13.32 -6.26 -19.41
C ASP A 90 -13.22 -4.86 -18.77
N GLY A 91 -12.88 -3.86 -19.60
CA GLY A 91 -12.75 -2.47 -19.20
C GLY A 91 -11.39 -2.06 -18.63
N MET A 92 -10.39 -2.95 -18.63
CA MET A 92 -9.04 -2.69 -18.13
C MET A 92 -7.98 -3.05 -19.18
N ASP A 93 -6.96 -2.18 -19.30
CA ASP A 93 -5.86 -2.41 -20.23
C ASP A 93 -4.97 -3.57 -19.78
N GLY A 94 -4.52 -4.39 -20.73
CA GLY A 94 -3.53 -5.45 -20.48
C GLY A 94 -2.14 -4.88 -20.21
N LEU A 95 -1.44 -5.47 -19.25
CA LEU A 95 -0.05 -5.15 -18.91
C LEU A 95 0.92 -6.24 -19.38
N ALA A 96 0.49 -7.50 -19.43
CA ALA A 96 1.33 -8.61 -19.87
C ALA A 96 1.81 -8.41 -21.32
N GLY A 97 3.10 -8.61 -21.56
CA GLY A 97 3.74 -8.45 -22.86
C GLY A 97 3.93 -7.01 -23.33
N LYS A 98 3.49 -5.99 -22.57
CA LYS A 98 3.85 -4.59 -22.88
C LYS A 98 5.35 -4.40 -22.73
N SER A 99 5.95 -3.57 -23.59
CA SER A 99 7.37 -3.30 -23.49
C SER A 99 7.69 -2.55 -22.19
N ALA A 100 8.81 -2.89 -21.54
CA ALA A 100 9.25 -2.20 -20.34
C ALA A 100 9.33 -0.65 -20.50
N PRO A 101 9.88 -0.09 -21.59
CA PRO A 101 9.92 1.37 -21.75
C PRO A 101 8.51 1.99 -21.88
N ASP A 102 7.55 1.31 -22.51
CA ASP A 102 6.18 1.82 -22.59
C ASP A 102 5.55 1.90 -21.19
N ILE A 103 5.70 0.85 -20.38
CA ILE A 103 5.17 0.85 -19.01
C ILE A 103 5.84 1.93 -18.15
N VAL A 104 7.16 2.11 -18.27
CA VAL A 104 7.88 3.18 -17.54
C VAL A 104 7.36 4.56 -17.94
N ASN A 105 7.21 4.82 -19.24
CA ASN A 105 6.72 6.10 -19.73
C ASN A 105 5.27 6.35 -19.31
N ASP A 106 4.40 5.36 -19.47
CA ASP A 106 3.00 5.41 -19.01
C ASP A 106 2.94 5.77 -17.52
N MET A 107 3.72 5.10 -16.67
CA MET A 107 3.75 5.35 -15.23
C MET A 107 4.29 6.75 -14.89
N ARG A 108 5.30 7.24 -15.61
CA ARG A 108 5.82 8.61 -15.43
C ARG A 108 4.78 9.66 -15.80
N ASP A 109 4.11 9.47 -16.93
CA ASP A 109 3.06 10.37 -17.42
C ASP A 109 1.85 10.37 -16.47
N MET A 110 1.46 9.20 -15.95
CA MET A 110 0.44 9.10 -14.91
C MET A 110 0.87 9.78 -13.60
N SER A 111 2.13 9.66 -13.20
CA SER A 111 2.65 10.33 -12.00
C SER A 111 2.60 11.86 -12.15
N ALA A 112 3.05 12.37 -13.30
CA ALA A 112 2.95 13.78 -13.69
C ALA A 112 1.48 14.23 -13.82
N GLY A 113 0.58 13.31 -14.14
CA GLY A 113 -0.84 13.57 -14.35
C GLY A 113 -1.16 14.10 -15.74
N THR A 114 -0.31 13.82 -16.72
CA THR A 114 -0.55 14.10 -18.14
C THR A 114 -1.54 13.10 -18.74
N ILE A 115 -1.53 11.86 -18.25
CA ILE A 115 -2.47 10.78 -18.63
C ILE A 115 -3.02 10.05 -17.40
N GLY A 116 -3.93 9.10 -17.64
CA GLY A 116 -4.46 8.18 -16.64
C GLY A 116 -5.58 8.75 -15.78
N ASN A 117 -6.35 7.84 -15.16
CA ASN A 117 -7.44 8.20 -14.25
C ASN A 117 -6.92 8.52 -12.84
N ASN A 118 -7.78 9.06 -11.97
CA ASN A 118 -7.39 9.45 -10.61
C ASN A 118 -6.78 8.30 -9.78
N ILE A 119 -7.20 7.05 -10.02
CA ILE A 119 -6.72 5.88 -9.31
C ILE A 119 -5.28 5.55 -9.74
N MET A 120 -5.05 5.42 -11.05
CA MET A 120 -3.73 5.06 -11.56
C MET A 120 -2.70 6.17 -11.37
N ARG A 121 -3.11 7.45 -11.40
CA ARG A 121 -2.23 8.56 -11.01
C ARG A 121 -1.76 8.46 -9.56
N ALA A 122 -2.63 8.04 -8.64
CA ALA A 122 -2.26 7.82 -7.24
C ALA A 122 -1.31 6.63 -7.08
N HIS A 123 -1.54 5.53 -7.80
CA HIS A 123 -0.64 4.39 -7.80
C HIS A 123 0.74 4.72 -8.39
N ALA A 124 0.76 5.43 -9.53
CA ALA A 124 2.01 5.83 -10.17
C ALA A 124 2.88 6.72 -9.27
N ARG A 125 2.27 7.59 -8.46
CA ARG A 125 2.97 8.42 -7.47
C ARG A 125 3.46 7.67 -6.25
N SER A 126 2.94 6.46 -6.00
CA SER A 126 3.28 5.65 -4.83
C SER A 126 4.56 4.85 -5.03
N TYR A 127 5.01 4.68 -6.29
CA TYR A 127 6.23 3.95 -6.63
C TYR A 127 7.39 4.88 -6.93
N THR A 128 8.58 4.46 -6.53
CA THR A 128 9.84 5.08 -6.96
C THR A 128 10.18 4.67 -8.40
N GLU A 129 11.09 5.43 -9.03
CA GLU A 129 11.55 5.13 -10.38
C GLU A 129 12.18 3.73 -10.51
N ALA A 130 12.94 3.29 -9.48
CA ALA A 130 13.52 1.95 -9.46
C ALA A 130 12.44 0.85 -9.37
N GLU A 131 11.38 1.08 -8.57
CA GLU A 131 10.26 0.13 -8.46
C GLU A 131 9.43 0.08 -9.73
N ILE A 132 9.21 1.22 -10.40
CA ILE A 132 8.54 1.28 -11.71
C ILE A 132 9.32 0.45 -12.74
N GLN A 133 10.65 0.54 -12.75
CA GLN A 133 11.48 -0.27 -13.65
C GLN A 133 11.37 -1.77 -13.34
N LEU A 134 11.31 -2.16 -12.06
CA LEU A 134 11.10 -3.57 -11.69
C LEU A 134 9.72 -4.08 -12.11
N ILE A 135 8.67 -3.28 -11.93
CA ILE A 135 7.31 -3.59 -12.36
C ILE A 135 7.25 -3.73 -13.89
N ALA A 136 7.85 -2.78 -14.61
CA ALA A 136 7.89 -2.78 -16.07
C ALA A 136 8.67 -3.98 -16.64
N ASP A 137 9.83 -4.30 -16.06
CA ASP A 137 10.62 -5.47 -16.43
C ASP A 137 9.85 -6.77 -16.19
N TYR A 138 9.12 -6.87 -15.07
CA TYR A 138 8.25 -8.02 -14.79
C TYR A 138 7.22 -8.21 -15.90
N PHE A 139 6.39 -7.21 -16.18
CA PHE A 139 5.30 -7.31 -17.16
C PHE A 139 5.77 -7.53 -18.59
N SER A 140 6.97 -7.06 -18.94
CA SER A 140 7.56 -7.30 -20.26
C SER A 140 7.93 -8.78 -20.53
N LYS A 141 7.98 -9.60 -19.49
CA LYS A 141 8.31 -11.03 -19.54
C LYS A 141 7.10 -11.94 -19.33
N GLN A 142 5.92 -11.37 -19.12
CA GLN A 142 4.66 -12.10 -18.93
C GLN A 142 4.00 -12.44 -20.25
#